data_AF-A0A1M4YWQ1-F1
#
_entry.id   AF-A0A1M4YWQ1-F1
#
_cell.length_a   1.000
_cell.length_b   1.000
_cell.length_c   1.000
_cell.angle_alpha   90.00
_cell.angle_beta   90.00
_cell.angle_gamma   90.00
#
_symmetry.space_group_name_H-M   'P 1'
#
loop_
_entity.id
_entity.type
_entity.pdbx_description
1 polymer ?
#
loop_
_entity_poly.entity_id
_entity_poly.type
_entity_poly.pdbx_seq_one_letter_code
_entity_poly.pdbx_strand_id
1 'polypeptide(L)' 'MGIYIEKTESSRFWMGVLNDLRAIGNILIVSVGGLIGFVDAIQAVLP' A
#
# COMPACT_ATOMS: atom_id res chain seq x y z
N MET A 1 -9.81 11.16 -1.18
CA MET A 1 -10.05 9.86 -1.86
C MET A 1 -9.08 9.78 -3.03
N GLY A 2 -8.34 8.68 -3.16
CA GLY A 2 -7.37 8.46 -4.25
C GLY A 2 -7.72 7.20 -5.02
N ILE A 3 -7.48 7.20 -6.33
CA ILE A 3 -7.61 6.03 -7.20
C ILE A 3 -6.22 5.77 -7.80
N TYR A 4 -5.74 4.53 -7.67
CA TYR A 4 -4.43 4.11 -8.17
C TYR A 4 -4.66 2.98 -9.18
N ILE A 5 -4.07 3.10 -10.37
CA ILE A 5 -4.26 2.16 -11.48
C ILE A 5 -2.89 1.73 -11.99
N GLU A 6 -2.67 0.43 -12.10
CA GLU A 6 -1.44 -0.18 -12.60
C GLU A 6 -1.80 -1.46 -13.37
N LYS A 7 -0.96 -1.86 -14.33
CA LYS A 7 -1.19 -3.11 -15.10
C LYS A 7 -0.96 -4.39 -14.29
N THR A 8 -0.17 -4.30 -13.22
CA THR A 8 0.28 -5.45 -12.46
C THR A 8 0.19 -5.16 -10.97
N GLU A 9 -0.46 -6.07 -10.23
CA GLU A 9 -0.43 -6.05 -8.78
C GLU A 9 0.94 -6.55 -8.30
N SER A 10 1.72 -5.64 -7.70
CA SER A 10 3.07 -5.94 -7.19
C SER A 10 3.29 -5.24 -5.86
N SER A 11 4.21 -5.78 -5.05
CA SER A 11 4.64 -5.12 -3.80
C SER A 11 5.17 -3.71 -4.06
N ARG A 12 5.87 -3.49 -5.18
CA ARG A 12 6.38 -2.17 -5.57
C ARG A 12 5.25 -1.15 -5.78
N PHE A 13 4.18 -1.56 -6.46
CA PHE A 13 3.00 -0.72 -6.65
C PHE A 13 2.38 -0.34 -5.30
N TRP A 14 2.11 -1.33 -4.44
CA TRP A 14 1.51 -1.09 -3.12
C TRP A 14 2.39 -0.22 -2.22
N MET A 15 3.72 -0.38 -2.26
CA MET A 15 4.63 0.49 -1.52
C MET A 15 4.51 1.96 -1.97
N GLY A 16 4.35 2.21 -3.28
CA GLY A 16 4.09 3.55 -3.81
C GLY A 16 2.81 4.15 -3.22
N VAL A 17 1.71 3.39 -3.28
CA VAL A 17 0.41 3.80 -2.71
C VAL A 17 0.53 4.11 -1.21
N LEU A 18 1.18 3.24 -0.44
CA LEU A 18 1.34 3.42 1.00
C LEU A 18 2.21 4.64 1.35
N ASN A 19 3.26 4.91 0.58
CA ASN A 19 4.11 6.09 0.78
C ASN A 19 3.35 7.39 0.51
N ASP A 20 2.52 7.44 -0.54
CA ASP A 20 1.68 8.61 -0.84
C ASP A 20 0.67 8.87 0.28
N LEU A 21 0.04 7.81 0.80
CA LEU A 21 -0.89 7.92 1.92
C LEU A 21 -0.19 8.37 3.23
N ARG A 22 1.06 7.94 3.46
CA ARG A 22 1.86 8.40 4.61
C ARG A 22 2.25 9.87 4.52
N ALA A 23 2.40 10.41 3.32
CA ALA A 23 2.73 11.83 3.12
C ALA A 23 1.60 12.76 3.60
N ILE A 24 0.37 12.26 3.69
CA ILE A 24 -0.80 13.05 4.11
C ILE A 24 -1.31 12.70 5.53
N GLY A 25 -0.78 11.65 6.18
CA GLY A 25 -1.17 11.29 7.53
C GLY A 25 -0.69 9.93 8.01
N ASN A 26 -1.07 9.58 9.24
CA ASN A 26 -0.72 8.30 9.85
C ASN A 26 -1.72 7.21 9.47
N ILE A 27 -1.21 6.04 9.10
CA ILE A 27 -2.00 4.84 8.85
C ILE A 27 -2.01 4.01 10.13
N LEU A 28 -3.19 3.82 10.73
CA LEU A 28 -3.34 3.07 11.98
C LEU A 28 -3.86 1.64 11.77
N ILE A 29 -4.68 1.44 10.73
CA ILE A 29 -5.31 0.15 10.42
C ILE A 29 -5.33 -0.01 8.90
N VAL A 30 -4.92 -1.19 8.43
CA VAL A 30 -5.05 -1.61 7.03
C VAL A 30 -5.75 -2.96 6.99
N SER A 31 -6.79 -3.07 6.17
CA SER A 31 -7.51 -4.33 5.93
C SER A 31 -7.30 -4.75 4.48
N VAL A 32 -6.81 -5.97 4.26
CA VAL A 32 -6.46 -6.48 2.92
C VAL A 32 -7.20 -7.79 2.62
N GLY A 33 -7.68 -7.93 1.39
CA GLY A 33 -8.40 -9.12 0.92
C GLY A 33 -7.52 -10.23 0.37
N GLY A 34 -6.24 -10.31 0.74
CA GLY A 34 -5.28 -11.29 0.20
C GLY A 34 -4.62 -10.90 -1.13
N LEU A 35 -4.46 -9.60 -1.38
CA LEU A 35 -3.80 -9.08 -2.59
C LEU A 35 -2.30 -9.41 -2.59
N ILE A 36 -1.80 -9.85 -3.75
CA ILE A 36 -0.42 -10.32 -3.91
C ILE A 36 0.56 -9.16 -3.68
N GLY A 37 1.56 -9.39 -2.82
CA GLY A 37 2.62 -8.42 -2.51
C GLY A 37 2.17 -7.23 -1.64
N PHE A 38 0.89 -7.13 -1.26
CA PHE A 38 0.43 -6.01 -0.43
C PHE A 38 0.87 -6.19 1.02
N VAL A 39 0.82 -7.42 1.57
CA VAL A 39 1.31 -7.70 2.93
C VAL A 39 2.80 -7.37 3.06
N ASP A 40 3.60 -7.77 2.07
CA ASP A 40 5.04 -7.45 2.04
C ASP A 40 5.28 -5.94 1.98
N ALA A 41 4.47 -5.21 1.20
CA ALA A 41 4.55 -3.76 1.10
C ALA A 41 4.16 -3.07 2.43
N ILE A 42 3.14 -3.57 3.12
CA ILE A 42 2.74 -3.09 4.45
C ILE A 42 3.91 -3.27 5.42
N GLN A 43 4.51 -4.45 5.50
CA GLN A 43 5.64 -4.73 6.40
C GLN A 43 6.90 -3.92 6.07
N ALA A 44 7.09 -3.55 4.80
CA ALA A 44 8.21 -2.73 4.36
C ALA A 44 8.02 -1.23 4.68
N VAL A 45 6.78 -0.74 4.64
CA VAL A 45 6.47 0.70 4.74
C VAL A 45 5.97 1.08 6.13
N LEU A 46 5.20 0.22 6.79
CA LEU A 46 4.61 0.44 8.10
C LEU A 46 5.33 -0.45 9.12
N PRO A 47 5.92 0.14 10.18
CA PRO A 47 6.61 -0.61 11.22
C PRO A 47 5.67 -1.45 12.08
#